data_AF-A0A3P8V9M7-F1
#
_entry.id   AF-A0A3P8V9M7-F1
#
_cell.length_a   1.000
_cell.length_b   1.000
_cell.length_c   1.000
_cell.angle_alpha   90.00
_cell.angle_beta   90.00
_cell.angle_gamma   90.00
#
_symmetry.space_group_name_H-M   'P 1'
#
loop_
_entity.id
_entity.type
_entity.pdbx_description
1 polymer ?
#
loop_
_entity_poly.entity_id
_entity_poly.type
_entity_poly.pdbx_seq_one_letter_code
_entity_poly.pdbx_strand_id
1 'polypeptide(L)'
;METGTVLFEITKPPTPGHKKQCDPNAGRFVRYQFTPAFLQLRQVGATVEFTVGDTPINNFRMIERHYFRDQLLKSFDFEFGFCMPSSKNTCEHIYEFPALSEDISDRAGPQGEGVVL
;
A
#
# COMPACT_ATOMS: atom_id res chain seq x y z
N MET A 1 6.63 -4.71 12.93
CA MET A 1 6.30 -6.10 13.30
C MET A 1 6.13 -6.30 14.82
N GLU A 2 6.64 -5.40 15.67
CA GLU A 2 6.85 -5.64 17.11
C GLU A 2 5.58 -5.91 17.94
N THR A 3 4.40 -5.43 17.52
CA THR A 3 3.15 -5.63 18.27
C THR A 3 2.20 -6.65 17.66
N GLY A 4 2.47 -7.13 16.43
CA GLY A 4 1.55 -8.00 15.68
C GLY A 4 0.16 -7.41 15.40
N THR A 5 -0.03 -6.11 15.64
CA THR A 5 -1.34 -5.45 15.49
C THR A 5 -1.68 -5.26 14.01
N VAL A 6 -2.86 -5.69 13.60
CA VAL A 6 -3.39 -5.40 12.26
C VAL A 6 -3.85 -3.94 12.22
N LEU A 7 -3.13 -3.11 11.46
CA LEU A 7 -3.40 -1.66 11.36
C LEU A 7 -4.49 -1.35 10.34
N PHE A 8 -4.59 -2.18 9.30
CA PHE A 8 -5.58 -2.05 8.24
C PHE A 8 -5.71 -3.37 7.49
N GLU A 9 -6.94 -3.74 7.14
CA GLU A 9 -7.23 -4.90 6.31
C GLU A 9 -8.33 -4.52 5.33
N ILE A 10 -8.10 -4.79 4.04
CA ILE A 10 -9.12 -4.63 3.01
C ILE A 10 -9.10 -5.87 2.11
N THR A 11 -10.27 -6.48 1.94
CA THR A 11 -10.47 -7.55 0.97
C THR A 11 -11.30 -7.02 -0.17
N LYS A 12 -10.85 -7.24 -1.41
CA LYS A 12 -11.65 -6.91 -2.58
C LYS A 12 -12.85 -7.87 -2.63
N PRO A 13 -14.10 -7.36 -2.61
CA PRO A 13 -15.27 -8.24 -2.72
C PRO A 13 -15.30 -8.92 -4.10
N PRO A 14 -15.85 -10.15 -4.21
CA PRO A 14 -15.96 -10.85 -5.49
C PRO A 14 -16.84 -10.01 -6.43
N THR A 15 -16.28 -9.59 -7.56
CA THR A 15 -17.00 -8.79 -8.56
C THR A 15 -18.16 -9.59 -9.15
N PRO A 16 -19.44 -9.18 -9.00
CA PRO A 16 -20.53 -9.78 -9.74
C PRO A 16 -20.36 -9.46 -11.23
N GLY A 17 -20.53 -10.46 -12.09
CA GLY A 17 -20.14 -10.46 -13.52
C GLY A 17 -20.90 -9.51 -14.46
N HIS A 18 -21.15 -8.27 -14.07
CA HIS A 18 -21.69 -7.25 -14.96
C HIS A 18 -20.60 -6.31 -15.46
N LYS A 19 -20.31 -6.42 -16.76
CA LYS A 19 -19.60 -5.42 -17.57
C LYS A 19 -20.41 -4.12 -17.63
N LYS A 20 -20.52 -3.38 -16.52
CA LYS A 20 -20.91 -1.97 -16.57
C LYS A 20 -19.68 -1.17 -16.96
N GLN A 21 -19.88 -0.22 -17.87
CA GLN A 21 -18.92 0.81 -18.25
C GLN A 21 -18.29 1.38 -16.99
N CYS A 22 -17.11 0.89 -16.64
CA CYS A 22 -16.46 1.17 -15.38
C CYS A 22 -15.55 2.37 -15.63
N ASP A 23 -15.69 3.43 -14.82
CA ASP A 23 -14.74 4.52 -14.78
C ASP A 23 -13.32 3.91 -14.73
N PRO A 24 -12.39 4.27 -15.64
CA PRO A 24 -11.03 3.76 -15.62
C PRO A 24 -10.30 4.01 -14.29
N ASN A 25 -10.78 4.94 -13.46
CA ASN A 25 -10.27 5.23 -12.13
C ASN A 25 -10.96 4.44 -11.00
N ALA A 26 -12.04 3.71 -11.27
CA ALA A 26 -12.74 2.93 -10.26
C ALA A 26 -11.82 1.87 -9.65
N GLY A 27 -11.65 1.95 -8.32
CA GLY A 27 -10.83 1.00 -7.56
C GLY A 27 -9.32 1.24 -7.59
N ARG A 28 -8.86 2.38 -8.12
CA ARG A 28 -7.43 2.78 -8.10
C ARG A 28 -7.04 3.68 -6.93
N PHE A 29 -8.03 4.19 -6.18
CA PHE A 29 -7.82 5.07 -5.05
C PHE A 29 -8.29 4.43 -3.75
N VAL A 30 -7.43 4.45 -2.74
CA VAL A 30 -7.74 4.01 -1.37
C VAL A 30 -7.42 5.17 -0.44
N ARG A 31 -8.35 5.49 0.47
CA ARG A 31 -8.14 6.50 1.51
C ARG A 31 -7.89 5.81 2.85
N TYR A 32 -6.66 5.88 3.32
CA TYR A 32 -6.29 5.39 4.64
C TYR A 32 -6.64 6.41 5.72
N GLN A 33 -7.06 5.91 6.88
CA GLN A 33 -7.25 6.70 8.09
C GLN A 33 -6.46 6.02 9.21
N PHE A 34 -5.29 6.57 9.51
CA PHE A 34 -4.41 6.07 10.55
C PHE A 34 -4.41 6.99 11.76
N THR A 35 -4.08 6.43 12.92
CA THR A 35 -3.82 7.23 14.12
C THR A 35 -2.43 7.85 14.06
N PRO A 36 -2.16 8.95 14.78
CA PRO A 36 -0.83 9.56 14.84
C PRO A 36 0.28 8.59 15.30
N ALA A 37 -0.07 7.57 16.09
CA ALA A 37 0.85 6.52 16.52
C ALA A 37 1.45 5.72 15.34
N PHE A 38 0.76 5.69 14.18
CA PHE A 38 1.28 5.04 12.97
C PHE A 38 2.59 5.65 12.48
N LEU A 39 2.75 6.97 12.59
CA LEU A 39 3.97 7.68 12.18
C LEU A 39 5.17 7.38 13.09
N GLN A 40 4.93 6.80 14.27
CA GLN A 40 5.97 6.41 15.23
C GLN A 40 6.40 4.95 15.06
N LEU A 41 5.74 4.18 14.17
CA LEU A 41 6.10 2.79 13.94
C LEU A 41 7.44 2.71 13.22
N ARG A 42 8.34 1.86 13.73
CA ARG A 42 9.62 1.59 13.08
C ARG A 42 9.47 0.76 11.81
N GLN A 43 8.55 -0.20 11.83
CA GLN A 43 8.41 -1.20 10.77
C GLN A 43 6.99 -1.73 10.68
N VAL A 44 6.45 -1.82 9.46
CA VAL A 44 5.16 -2.41 9.15
C VAL A 44 5.32 -3.48 8.07
N GLY A 45 4.65 -4.61 8.23
CA GLY A 45 4.49 -5.60 7.16
C GLY A 45 3.18 -5.37 6.43
N ALA A 46 3.18 -5.37 5.11
CA ALA A 46 1.97 -5.38 4.31
C ALA A 46 1.92 -6.66 3.48
N THR A 47 0.93 -7.48 3.75
CA THR A 47 0.66 -8.68 2.96
C THR A 47 -0.32 -8.31 1.84
N VAL A 48 0.11 -8.53 0.61
CA VAL A 48 -0.68 -8.28 -0.59
C VAL A 48 -0.98 -9.60 -1.27
N GLU A 49 -2.23 -9.78 -1.61
CA GLU A 49 -2.71 -10.94 -2.36
C GLU A 49 -3.24 -10.47 -3.72
N PHE A 50 -2.74 -11.10 -4.79
CA PHE A 50 -3.12 -10.74 -6.15
C PHE A 50 -3.22 -11.96 -7.05
N THR A 51 -4.06 -11.87 -8.08
CA THR A 51 -4.21 -12.90 -9.11
C THR A 51 -3.56 -12.45 -10.41
N VAL A 52 -2.93 -13.40 -11.08
CA VAL A 52 -2.34 -13.20 -12.40
C VAL A 52 -3.24 -13.85 -13.44
N GLY A 53 -3.46 -13.16 -14.57
CA GLY A 53 -4.21 -13.71 -15.69
C GLY A 53 -3.43 -14.80 -16.43
N ASP A 54 -3.88 -15.16 -17.63
CA ASP A 54 -3.32 -16.31 -18.36
C ASP A 54 -1.91 -16.06 -18.93
N THR A 55 -1.42 -14.83 -18.88
CA THR A 55 -0.07 -14.47 -19.36
C THR A 55 0.90 -14.38 -18.19
N PRO A 56 2.07 -15.06 -18.25
CA PRO A 56 3.07 -14.96 -17.21
C PRO A 56 3.61 -13.53 -17.12
N ILE A 57 3.89 -13.07 -15.90
CA ILE A 57 4.52 -11.77 -15.68
C ILE A 57 5.95 -12.01 -15.24
N ASN A 58 6.89 -11.41 -15.97
CA ASN A 58 8.31 -11.43 -15.62
C ASN A 58 8.69 -10.07 -15.04
N ASN A 59 9.60 -10.06 -14.07
CA ASN A 59 10.16 -8.85 -13.45
C ASN A 59 9.07 -7.88 -12.95
N PHE A 60 8.03 -8.42 -12.30
CA PHE A 60 6.99 -7.58 -11.72
C PHE A 60 7.60 -6.75 -10.59
N ARG A 61 7.47 -5.43 -10.67
CA ARG A 61 8.10 -4.47 -9.76
C ARG A 61 7.15 -3.33 -9.45
N MET A 62 7.09 -2.94 -8.19
CA MET A 62 6.27 -1.83 -7.69
C MET A 62 7.18 -0.78 -7.08
N ILE A 63 7.03 0.46 -7.55
CA ILE A 63 7.69 1.63 -6.95
C ILE A 63 6.60 2.46 -6.30
N GLU A 64 6.56 2.47 -4.97
CA GLU A 64 5.59 3.21 -4.16
C GLU A 64 6.27 4.46 -3.59
N ARG A 65 5.65 5.64 -3.73
CA ARG A 65 6.24 6.91 -3.30
C ARG A 65 5.26 7.67 -2.44
N HIS A 66 5.66 7.95 -1.20
CA HIS A 66 4.83 8.71 -0.27
C HIS A 66 5.27 10.17 -0.25
N TYR A 67 4.31 11.07 -0.36
CA TYR A 67 4.54 12.51 -0.35
C TYR A 67 3.74 13.16 0.78
N PHE A 68 4.32 14.19 1.39
CA PHE A 68 3.59 15.09 2.27
C PHE A 68 3.76 16.51 1.75
N ARG A 69 2.65 17.13 1.31
CA ARG A 69 2.64 18.49 0.74
C ARG A 69 3.71 18.66 -0.37
N ASP A 70 3.69 17.75 -1.34
CA ASP A 70 4.63 17.69 -2.48
C ASP A 70 6.10 17.36 -2.12
N GLN A 71 6.42 17.16 -0.85
CA GLN A 71 7.73 16.70 -0.42
C GLN A 71 7.76 15.16 -0.39
N LEU A 72 8.70 14.55 -1.12
CA LEU A 72 8.92 13.11 -1.07
C LEU A 72 9.42 12.71 0.33
N LEU A 73 8.65 11.88 1.03
CA LEU A 73 9.03 11.32 2.32
C LEU A 73 9.88 10.06 2.11
N LYS A 74 9.39 9.14 1.28
CA LYS A 74 10.04 7.85 1.04
C LYS A 74 9.62 7.29 -0.31
N SER A 75 10.55 6.60 -0.96
CA SER A 75 10.29 5.75 -2.12
C SER A 75 10.63 4.32 -1.72
N PHE A 76 9.67 3.43 -1.86
CA PHE A 76 9.84 1.99 -1.73
C PHE A 76 9.90 1.37 -3.11
N ASP A 77 10.74 0.35 -3.23
CA ASP A 77 11.04 -0.29 -4.50
C ASP A 77 11.04 -1.79 -4.27
N PHE A 78 9.98 -2.44 -4.74
CA PHE A 78 9.70 -3.84 -4.46
C PHE A 78 9.71 -4.65 -5.74
N GLU A 79 10.55 -5.68 -5.78
CA GLU A 79 10.60 -6.64 -6.87
C GLU A 79 9.87 -7.93 -6.47
N PHE A 80 8.75 -8.21 -7.12
CA PHE A 80 7.97 -9.44 -6.96
C PHE A 80 8.56 -10.59 -7.78
N GLY A 81 9.36 -10.28 -8.81
CA GLY A 81 10.01 -11.27 -9.66
C GLY A 81 9.05 -11.91 -10.67
N PHE A 82 9.11 -13.23 -10.79
CA PHE A 82 8.28 -14.00 -11.72
C PHE A 82 6.93 -14.35 -11.08
N CYS A 83 5.83 -14.00 -11.75
CA CYS A 83 4.49 -14.37 -11.34
C CYS A 83 3.89 -15.39 -12.31
N MET A 84 3.51 -16.55 -11.76
CA MET A 84 2.95 -17.67 -12.53
C MET A 84 1.60 -17.29 -13.16
N PRO A 85 1.32 -17.69 -14.41
CA PRO A 85 0.04 -17.43 -15.05
C PRO A 85 -1.09 -18.20 -14.39
N SER A 86 -2.30 -17.67 -14.46
CA SER A 86 -3.55 -18.23 -13.92
C SER A 86 -3.43 -18.67 -12.46
N SER A 87 -2.61 -17.96 -11.67
CA SER A 87 -2.34 -18.29 -10.27
C SER A 87 -2.69 -17.14 -9.33
N LYS A 88 -2.82 -17.51 -8.06
CA LYS A 88 -2.98 -16.59 -6.94
C LYS A 88 -1.63 -16.49 -6.23
N ASN A 89 -1.14 -15.28 -6.06
CA ASN A 89 0.17 -15.00 -5.47
C ASN A 89 -0.03 -14.14 -4.22
N THR A 90 0.77 -14.44 -3.19
CA THR A 90 0.81 -13.67 -1.95
C THR A 90 2.23 -13.18 -1.75
N CYS A 91 2.38 -11.88 -1.48
CA CYS A 91 3.66 -11.25 -1.24
C CYS A 91 3.58 -10.42 0.03
N GLU A 92 4.59 -10.51 0.88
CA GLU A 92 4.73 -9.68 2.06
C GLU A 92 5.83 -8.64 1.82
N HIS A 93 5.47 -7.36 1.91
CA HIS A 93 6.42 -6.26 1.85
C HIS A 93 6.67 -5.72 3.24
N ILE A 94 7.95 -5.59 3.58
CA ILE A 94 8.38 -5.01 4.85
C ILE A 94 8.73 -3.54 4.60
N TYR A 95 7.95 -2.66 5.20
CA TYR A 95 8.16 -1.22 5.21
C TYR A 95 8.98 -0.83 6.43
N GLU A 96 10.15 -0.25 6.19
CA GLU A 96 10.93 0.43 7.23
C GLU A 96 10.67 1.93 7.12
N PHE A 97 10.03 2.48 8.15
CA PHE A 97 9.73 3.91 8.16
C PHE A 97 11.02 4.70 8.35
N PRO A 98 11.22 5.79 7.58
CA PRO A 98 12.30 6.72 7.88
C PRO A 98 12.04 7.36 9.25
N ALA A 99 13.11 7.75 9.95
CA ALA A 99 12.98 8.62 11.11
C ALA A 99 12.41 9.97 10.64
N LEU A 100 11.11 10.18 10.83
CA LEU A 100 10.46 11.45 10.52
C LEU A 100 10.95 12.50 11.53
N SER A 101 11.33 13.68 11.04
CA SER A 101 11.67 14.80 11.92
C SER A 101 10.44 15.24 12.70
N GLU A 102 10.65 15.76 13.93
CA GLU A 102 9.56 16.24 14.79
C GLU A 102 8.68 17.28 14.06
N ASP A 103 9.25 18.12 13.21
CA ASP A 103 8.52 19.07 12.35
C ASP A 103 7.48 18.42 11.42
N ILE A 104 7.77 17.26 10.84
CA ILE A 104 6.85 16.58 9.90
C ILE A 104 5.76 15.87 10.70
N SER A 105 6.14 15.25 11.82
CA SER A 105 5.21 14.59 12.73
C SER A 105 4.22 15.56 13.38
N ASP A 106 4.67 16.76 13.76
CA ASP A 106 3.83 17.79 14.36
C ASP A 106 2.91 18.45 13.30
N ARG A 107 3.43 18.68 12.09
CA ARG A 107 2.63 19.19 10.95
C ARG A 107 1.62 18.19 10.41
N ALA A 108 1.84 16.90 10.59
CA ALA A 108 0.87 15.86 10.23
C ALA A 108 -0.38 15.88 11.14
N GLY A 109 -0.27 16.48 12.34
CA GLY A 109 -1.38 16.83 13.22
C GLY A 109 -2.24 15.66 13.75
N PRO A 110 -3.12 15.91 14.74
CA PRO A 110 -4.07 14.91 15.25
C PRO A 110 -5.24 14.63 14.28
N GLN A 111 -5.40 15.44 13.23
CA GLN A 111 -6.37 15.23 12.15
C GLN A 111 -5.59 14.77 10.92
N GLY A 112 -5.46 13.45 10.77
CA GLY A 112 -4.77 12.81 9.64
C GLY A 112 -5.49 13.03 8.31
N GLU A 113 -5.49 14.27 7.83
CA GLU A 113 -5.89 14.57 6.46
C GLU A 113 -4.78 14.13 5.51
N GLY A 114 -4.98 12.92 4.98
CA GLY A 114 -4.51 12.57 3.65
C GLY A 114 -3.03 12.26 3.55
N VAL A 115 -2.57 11.23 4.24
CA VAL A 115 -1.51 10.41 3.65
C VAL A 115 -2.20 9.54 2.61
N VAL A 116 -2.17 9.98 1.35
CA VAL A 116 -2.36 9.07 0.23
C VAL A 116 -1.03 8.33 0.10
N LEU A 117 -0.98 7.12 0.63
CA LEU A 117 0.12 6.18 0.37
C LEU A 117 0.09 5.75 -1.10
#